data_AF-A0A9P9P6Z4-F1
#
_entry.id   AF-A0A9P9P6Z4-F1
#
_cell.length_a   1.000
_cell.length_b   1.000
_cell.length_c   1.000
_cell.angle_alpha   90.00
_cell.angle_beta   90.00
_cell.angle_gamma   90.00
#
_symmetry.space_group_name_H-M   'P 1'
#
loop_
_entity.id
_entity.type
_entity.pdbx_description
1 polymer ?
#
loop_
_entity_poly.entity_id
_entity_poly.type
_entity_poly.pdbx_seq_one_letter_code
_entity_poly.pdbx_strand_id
1 'polypeptide(L)'
;MLSPFKVTYLLTTSTRPSLLGLAPGASVISANRFIGFGRTGTQEDVHVGSSPESCPAVLITPPLKDRDVLVVIGVGAMVVIEGYGRTAHCSEILPGPVDFSEKERHTHKQMWKNRTLLFMDALEIDLRGDSLGLPDLKLGDVARELRKAYTVFRSSQNTSGAPYKDVYTGFWDRNLRRECEC
;
A
#
# COMPACT_ATOMS: atom_id res chain seq x y z
N MET A 1 14.16 11.81 -17.87
CA MET A 1 14.29 12.63 -16.65
C MET A 1 13.63 11.87 -15.52
N LEU A 2 14.39 11.47 -14.50
CA LEU A 2 13.80 10.86 -13.29
C LEU A 2 13.07 11.98 -12.52
N SER A 3 11.81 11.76 -12.16
CA SER A 3 11.06 12.70 -11.31
C SER A 3 11.79 12.89 -9.98
N PRO A 4 11.81 14.09 -9.37
CA PRO A 4 12.42 14.28 -8.05
C PRO A 4 11.75 13.33 -7.04
N PHE A 5 12.56 12.59 -6.27
CA PHE A 5 12.08 11.79 -5.15
C PHE A 5 12.37 12.51 -3.84
N LYS A 6 11.43 12.44 -2.90
CA LYS A 6 11.57 13.00 -1.55
C LYS A 6 11.56 11.86 -0.54
N VAL A 7 12.61 11.75 0.27
CA VAL A 7 12.66 10.81 1.39
C VAL A 7 12.17 11.51 2.65
N THR A 8 11.20 10.89 3.32
CA THR A 8 10.72 11.33 4.64
C THR A 8 11.04 10.24 5.64
N TYR A 9 11.89 10.54 6.61
CA TYR A 9 12.18 9.61 7.70
C TYR A 9 11.09 9.72 8.76
N LEU A 10 10.50 8.58 9.11
CA LEU A 10 9.50 8.48 10.16
C LEU A 10 10.12 7.70 11.32
N LEU A 11 10.02 8.23 12.54
CA LEU A 11 10.44 7.51 13.75
C LEU A 11 9.55 6.27 13.99
N THR A 12 8.28 6.39 13.63
CA THR A 12 7.27 5.34 13.77
C THR A 12 6.44 5.29 12.48
N THR A 13 6.20 4.09 11.96
CA THR A 13 5.26 3.88 10.83
C THR A 13 3.88 4.37 11.22
N SER A 14 3.15 5.02 10.31
CA SER A 14 1.85 5.60 10.60
C SER A 14 0.94 5.59 9.38
N THR A 15 -0.36 5.36 9.59
CA THR A 15 -1.42 5.52 8.57
C THR A 15 -2.10 6.90 8.64
N ARG A 16 -1.43 7.90 9.21
CA ARG A 16 -1.95 9.28 9.28
C ARG A 16 -2.29 9.79 7.87
N PRO A 17 -3.42 10.51 7.66
CA PRO A 17 -3.86 10.90 6.31
C PRO A 17 -2.82 11.62 5.45
N SER A 18 -1.94 12.42 6.04
CA SER A 18 -0.84 13.11 5.35
C SER A 18 0.19 12.16 4.72
N LEU A 19 0.21 10.89 5.12
CA LEU A 19 1.14 9.86 4.65
C LEU A 19 0.47 8.85 3.71
N LEU A 20 -0.84 8.96 3.47
CA LEU A 20 -1.63 7.97 2.74
C LEU A 20 -1.76 8.23 1.24
N GLY A 21 -0.93 9.12 0.67
CA GLY A 21 -0.97 9.45 -0.76
C GLY A 21 -2.35 9.91 -1.23
N LEU A 22 -2.95 10.88 -0.53
CA LEU A 22 -4.24 11.46 -0.90
C LEU A 22 -4.22 12.02 -2.32
N ALA A 23 -5.39 12.11 -2.94
CA ALA A 23 -5.53 12.57 -4.31
C ALA A 23 -4.89 13.96 -4.51
N PRO A 24 -4.21 14.20 -5.64
CA PRO A 24 -4.09 13.35 -6.83
C PRO A 24 -2.92 12.32 -6.77
N GLY A 25 -2.45 11.96 -5.58
CA GLY A 25 -1.45 10.92 -5.37
C GLY A 25 -2.02 9.50 -5.24
N ALA A 26 -1.12 8.55 -4.99
CA ALA A 26 -1.44 7.17 -4.68
C ALA A 26 -0.46 6.58 -3.66
N SER A 27 -0.87 5.53 -2.95
CA SER A 27 -0.04 4.82 -1.97
C SER A 27 0.21 3.38 -2.40
N VAL A 28 1.47 2.97 -2.44
CA VAL A 28 1.88 1.58 -2.68
C VAL A 28 1.62 0.75 -1.44
N ILE A 29 0.93 -0.37 -1.65
CA ILE A 29 0.70 -1.42 -0.65
C ILE A 29 1.54 -2.62 -1.07
N SER A 30 2.53 -2.94 -0.24
CA SER A 30 3.39 -4.12 -0.37
C SER A 30 2.55 -5.32 0.00
N ALA A 31 1.85 -5.85 -0.98
CA ALA A 31 0.86 -6.88 -0.79
C ALA A 31 1.49 -8.27 -0.86
N ASN A 32 0.86 -9.25 -0.24
CA ASN A 32 1.10 -10.63 -0.63
C ASN A 32 0.46 -10.91 -2.00
N ARG A 33 0.95 -11.95 -2.69
CA ARG A 33 0.32 -12.47 -3.90
C ARG A 33 -1.17 -12.78 -3.69
N PHE A 34 -1.51 -13.32 -2.51
CA PHE A 34 -2.87 -13.49 -2.05
C PHE A 34 -3.24 -12.26 -1.23
N ILE A 35 -4.00 -11.33 -1.83
CA ILE A 35 -4.46 -10.14 -1.11
C ILE A 35 -5.21 -10.55 0.15
N GLY A 36 -4.79 -10.01 1.27
CA GLY A 36 -5.25 -10.51 2.56
C GLY A 36 -4.62 -9.76 3.71
N PHE A 37 -5.32 -9.78 4.84
CA PHE A 37 -4.78 -9.30 6.10
C PHE A 37 -4.30 -10.50 6.93
N GLY A 38 -3.04 -10.47 7.33
CA GLY A 38 -2.41 -11.39 8.25
C GLY A 38 -2.60 -10.99 9.72
N ARG A 39 -2.01 -11.78 10.62
CA ARG A 39 -2.05 -11.53 12.08
C ARG A 39 -0.84 -10.72 12.55
N THR A 40 -0.04 -10.24 11.62
CA THR A 40 1.37 -9.94 11.85
C THR A 40 1.62 -8.44 11.85
N GLY A 41 0.63 -7.60 11.51
CA GLY A 41 0.76 -6.14 11.58
C GLY A 41 1.69 -5.60 10.50
N THR A 42 1.68 -6.24 9.33
CA THR A 42 2.45 -5.82 8.15
C THR A 42 1.93 -4.51 7.58
N GLN A 43 2.65 -3.98 6.60
CA GLN A 43 2.23 -2.77 5.88
C GLN A 43 0.85 -2.94 5.23
N GLU A 44 0.58 -4.10 4.59
CA GLU A 44 -0.74 -4.43 4.04
C GLU A 44 -1.82 -4.39 5.14
N ASP A 45 -1.58 -5.08 6.26
CA ASP A 45 -2.53 -5.19 7.36
C ASP A 45 -2.91 -3.83 7.94
N VAL A 46 -1.93 -2.94 8.17
CA VAL A 46 -2.21 -1.63 8.77
C VAL A 46 -2.93 -0.72 7.79
N HIS A 47 -2.58 -0.75 6.50
CA HIS A 47 -3.28 0.07 5.51
C HIS A 47 -4.72 -0.39 5.29
N VAL A 48 -4.95 -1.71 5.15
CA VAL A 48 -6.29 -2.28 5.01
C VAL A 48 -7.09 -2.11 6.31
N GLY A 49 -6.49 -2.37 7.46
CA GLY A 49 -7.11 -2.20 8.78
C GLY A 49 -7.50 -0.75 9.08
N SER A 50 -6.69 0.22 8.64
CA SER A 50 -7.06 1.64 8.74
C SER A 50 -8.23 2.02 7.82
N SER A 51 -8.49 1.25 6.77
CA SER A 51 -9.48 1.52 5.73
C SER A 51 -10.31 0.27 5.41
N PRO A 52 -11.22 -0.13 6.32
CA PRO A 52 -11.92 -1.41 6.23
C PRO A 52 -12.81 -1.54 4.98
N GLU A 53 -13.13 -0.45 4.30
CA GLU A 53 -13.79 -0.46 2.99
C GLU A 53 -12.97 -1.19 1.90
N SER A 54 -11.67 -1.38 2.12
CA SER A 54 -10.79 -2.17 1.25
C SER A 54 -10.84 -3.68 1.54
N CYS A 55 -11.35 -4.11 2.70
CA CYS A 55 -11.42 -5.52 3.09
C CYS A 55 -12.18 -6.43 2.10
N PRO A 56 -13.27 -6.00 1.42
CA PRO A 56 -13.94 -6.82 0.42
C PRO A 56 -13.04 -7.27 -0.74
N ALA A 57 -11.91 -6.60 -0.97
CA ALA A 57 -10.93 -7.01 -1.98
C ALA A 57 -10.45 -8.46 -1.78
N VAL A 58 -10.33 -8.91 -0.52
CA VAL A 58 -9.90 -10.28 -0.17
C VAL A 58 -10.88 -11.35 -0.68
N LEU A 59 -12.16 -10.99 -0.82
CA LEU A 59 -13.21 -11.92 -1.26
C LEU A 59 -13.29 -12.07 -2.77
N ILE A 60 -12.87 -11.05 -3.52
CA ILE A 60 -13.10 -10.96 -4.97
C ILE A 60 -11.81 -11.02 -5.78
N THR A 61 -10.64 -10.81 -5.15
CA THR A 61 -9.37 -10.73 -5.86
C THR A 61 -8.73 -12.11 -5.94
N PRO A 62 -8.54 -12.66 -7.15
CA PRO A 62 -7.77 -13.88 -7.31
C PRO A 62 -6.28 -13.61 -7.01
N PRO A 63 -5.46 -14.66 -6.81
CA PRO A 63 -4.03 -14.48 -6.55
C PRO A 63 -3.37 -13.71 -7.70
N LEU A 64 -2.60 -12.68 -7.35
CA LEU A 64 -1.92 -11.84 -8.35
C LEU A 64 -0.91 -12.66 -9.15
N LYS A 65 -0.91 -12.53 -10.47
CA LYS A 65 0.16 -13.06 -11.33
C LYS A 65 1.22 -11.99 -11.54
N ASP A 66 2.36 -12.32 -12.14
CA ASP A 66 3.48 -11.38 -12.39
C ASP A 66 3.11 -10.05 -13.07
N ARG A 67 1.98 -10.00 -13.78
CA ARG A 67 1.49 -8.78 -14.46
C ARG A 67 0.21 -8.22 -13.84
N ASP A 68 -0.37 -8.91 -12.87
CA ASP A 68 -1.59 -8.47 -12.22
C ASP A 68 -1.24 -7.58 -11.04
N VAL A 69 -2.09 -6.59 -10.80
CA VAL A 69 -2.04 -5.66 -9.68
C VAL A 69 -3.48 -5.40 -9.26
N LEU A 70 -3.69 -4.99 -8.01
CA LEU A 70 -5.00 -4.56 -7.55
C LEU A 70 -4.96 -3.06 -7.23
N VAL A 71 -5.95 -2.33 -7.73
CA VAL A 71 -6.12 -0.90 -7.48
C VAL A 71 -7.45 -0.69 -6.77
N VAL A 72 -7.40 -0.08 -5.58
CA VAL A 72 -8.59 0.25 -4.78
C VAL A 72 -8.68 1.76 -4.66
N ILE A 73 -9.83 2.32 -5.02
CA ILE A 73 -10.05 3.77 -5.07
C ILE A 73 -11.22 4.16 -4.18
N GLY A 74 -11.11 5.29 -3.50
CA GLY A 74 -12.22 5.91 -2.78
C GLY A 74 -12.33 5.47 -1.33
N VAL A 75 -11.40 4.65 -0.83
CA VAL A 75 -11.48 4.10 0.52
C VAL A 75 -10.96 5.10 1.56
N GLY A 76 -11.79 5.35 2.58
CA GLY A 76 -11.47 6.27 3.68
C GLY A 76 -10.65 5.62 4.78
N ALA A 77 -9.73 6.37 5.41
CA ALA A 77 -9.16 5.93 6.67
C ALA A 77 -10.13 6.26 7.82
N MET A 78 -10.40 5.27 8.68
CA MET A 78 -11.26 5.40 9.86
C MET A 78 -10.45 5.50 11.15
N VAL A 79 -9.21 5.03 11.15
CA VAL A 79 -8.29 5.09 12.29
C VAL A 79 -6.87 5.41 11.82
N VAL A 80 -6.08 6.00 12.73
CA VAL A 80 -4.64 6.11 12.57
C VAL A 80 -4.00 4.96 13.34
N ILE A 81 -3.29 4.09 12.64
CA ILE A 81 -2.49 3.02 13.20
C ILE A 81 -1.04 3.49 13.20
N GLU A 82 -0.38 3.37 14.35
CA GLU A 82 1.05 3.65 14.51
C GLU A 82 1.79 2.38 14.94
N GLY A 83 3.04 2.27 14.51
CA GLY A 83 3.90 1.12 14.76
C GLY A 83 3.86 0.09 13.63
N TYR A 84 4.49 -1.05 13.88
CA TYR A 84 4.63 -2.13 12.92
C TYR A 84 4.70 -3.45 13.67
N GLY A 85 4.24 -4.54 13.06
CA GLY A 85 4.36 -5.83 13.71
C GLY A 85 3.48 -5.91 14.95
N ARG A 86 4.04 -6.51 16.00
CA ARG A 86 3.43 -6.61 17.34
C ARG A 86 3.28 -5.27 18.07
N THR A 87 3.92 -4.19 17.61
CA THR A 87 3.80 -2.86 18.23
C THR A 87 2.77 -1.97 17.54
N ALA A 88 2.13 -2.48 16.48
CA ALA A 88 1.06 -1.77 15.79
C ALA A 88 -0.14 -1.58 16.74
N HIS A 89 -0.62 -0.36 16.87
CA HIS A 89 -1.76 -0.03 17.70
C HIS A 89 -2.58 1.11 17.09
N CYS A 90 -3.87 1.15 17.42
CA CYS A 90 -4.73 2.27 17.09
C CYS A 90 -4.35 3.47 17.97
N SER A 91 -3.85 4.53 17.33
CA SER A 91 -3.42 5.77 17.99
C SER A 91 -4.52 6.83 18.02
N GLU A 92 -5.41 6.85 17.01
CA GLU A 92 -6.45 7.86 16.86
C GLU A 92 -7.65 7.26 16.09
N ILE A 93 -8.87 7.61 16.52
CA ILE A 93 -10.09 7.36 15.73
C ILE A 93 -10.37 8.61 14.90
N LEU A 94 -10.43 8.46 13.58
CA LEU A 94 -10.69 9.58 12.70
C LEU A 94 -12.20 9.92 12.72
N PRO A 95 -12.57 11.21 12.76
CA PRO A 95 -13.96 11.61 12.81
C PRO A 95 -14.77 11.07 11.62
N GLY A 96 -15.93 10.49 11.90
CA GLY A 96 -16.83 9.91 10.90
C GLY A 96 -17.85 10.91 10.36
N PRO A 97 -18.49 10.61 9.22
CA PRO A 97 -19.47 11.51 8.57
C PRO A 97 -20.77 11.74 9.36
N VAL A 98 -21.01 10.98 10.42
CA VAL A 98 -22.20 11.08 11.28
C VAL A 98 -22.19 12.37 12.10
N ASP A 99 -21.01 12.75 12.61
CA ASP A 99 -20.85 13.90 13.50
C ASP A 99 -20.55 15.22 12.76
N PHE A 100 -20.55 15.16 11.43
CA PHE A 100 -20.15 16.27 10.57
C PHE A 100 -21.31 17.18 10.21
N SER A 101 -21.04 18.48 10.19
CA SER A 101 -21.81 19.45 9.43
C SER A 101 -21.81 19.10 7.93
N GLU A 102 -22.73 19.70 7.16
CA GLU A 102 -22.79 19.49 5.71
C GLU A 102 -21.47 19.85 5.00
N LYS A 103 -20.81 20.92 5.44
CA LYS A 103 -19.52 21.36 4.91
C LYS A 103 -18.40 20.34 5.20
N GLU A 104 -18.38 19.79 6.41
CA GLU A 104 -17.40 18.77 6.81
C GLU A 104 -17.62 17.46 6.05
N ARG A 105 -18.88 17.03 5.88
CA ARG A 105 -19.21 15.86 5.04
C ARG A 105 -18.74 16.05 3.60
N HIS A 106 -18.94 17.23 3.02
CA HIS A 106 -18.46 17.52 1.68
C HIS A 106 -16.93 17.42 1.62
N THR A 107 -16.23 18.04 2.56
CA THR A 107 -14.76 18.04 2.62
C THR A 107 -14.20 16.63 2.79
N HIS A 108 -14.75 15.85 3.73
CA HIS A 108 -14.38 14.46 3.96
C HIS A 108 -14.60 13.59 2.72
N LYS A 109 -15.75 13.75 2.05
CA LYS A 109 -16.02 13.03 0.80
C LYS A 109 -14.99 13.39 -0.28
N GLN A 110 -14.67 14.67 -0.47
CA GLN A 110 -13.67 15.07 -1.49
C GLN A 110 -12.27 14.55 -1.16
N MET A 111 -11.90 14.49 0.12
CA MET A 111 -10.61 14.00 0.58
C MET A 111 -10.39 12.52 0.21
N TRP A 112 -11.38 11.67 0.45
CA TRP A 112 -11.24 10.22 0.27
C TRP A 112 -11.67 9.70 -1.10
N LYS A 113 -12.59 10.40 -1.80
CA LYS A 113 -13.21 9.96 -3.07
C LYS A 113 -12.21 9.44 -4.10
N ASN A 114 -11.02 10.05 -4.17
CA ASN A 114 -9.99 9.72 -5.15
C ASN A 114 -8.71 9.15 -4.51
N ARG A 115 -8.72 8.83 -3.21
CA ARG A 115 -7.59 8.16 -2.58
C ARG A 115 -7.39 6.82 -3.28
N THR A 116 -6.15 6.52 -3.64
CA THR A 116 -5.80 5.33 -4.42
C THR A 116 -4.78 4.47 -3.68
N LEU A 117 -5.12 3.20 -3.46
CA LEU A 117 -4.24 2.16 -2.95
C LEU A 117 -3.78 1.28 -4.12
N LEU A 118 -2.48 1.05 -4.21
CA LEU A 118 -1.80 0.31 -5.27
C LEU A 118 -1.20 -0.97 -4.70
N PHE A 119 -1.96 -2.07 -4.72
CA PHE A 119 -1.51 -3.36 -4.23
C PHE A 119 -0.64 -4.05 -5.29
N MET A 120 0.60 -4.34 -4.93
CA MET A 120 1.52 -5.13 -5.76
C MET A 120 2.44 -6.00 -4.90
N ASP A 121 2.61 -7.25 -5.32
CA ASP A 121 3.47 -8.22 -4.67
C ASP A 121 4.91 -8.17 -5.19
N ALA A 122 5.87 -8.28 -4.27
CA ALA A 122 7.29 -8.48 -4.59
C ALA A 122 7.61 -9.99 -4.66
N LEU A 123 8.75 -10.35 -5.25
CA LEU A 123 9.24 -11.73 -5.20
C LEU A 123 9.74 -12.05 -3.79
N GLU A 124 9.32 -13.20 -3.26
CA GLU A 124 9.88 -13.75 -2.02
C GLU A 124 11.23 -14.43 -2.28
N ILE A 125 12.23 -13.64 -2.70
CA ILE A 125 13.53 -14.15 -3.17
C ILE A 125 14.31 -14.84 -2.05
N ASP A 126 14.08 -14.39 -0.84
CA ASP A 126 14.59 -14.92 0.41
C ASP A 126 14.26 -16.40 0.69
N LEU A 127 13.19 -16.93 0.09
CA LEU A 127 12.81 -18.35 0.20
C LEU A 127 13.56 -19.24 -0.79
N ARG A 128 14.24 -18.65 -1.78
CA ARG A 128 14.84 -19.40 -2.89
C ARG A 128 16.24 -19.93 -2.60
N GLY A 129 16.79 -19.67 -1.41
CA GLY A 129 17.98 -20.35 -0.86
C GLY A 129 19.08 -20.62 -1.90
N ASP A 130 19.60 -19.57 -2.53
CA ASP A 130 20.67 -19.74 -3.52
C ASP A 130 22.02 -19.46 -2.86
N SER A 131 22.89 -20.46 -2.83
CA SER A 131 24.20 -20.40 -2.18
C SER A 131 25.27 -19.64 -3.00
N LEU A 132 24.92 -19.16 -4.19
CA LEU A 132 25.88 -18.69 -5.20
C LEU A 132 25.54 -17.32 -5.85
N GLY A 133 24.92 -16.39 -5.12
CA GLY A 133 24.83 -15.00 -5.61
C GLY A 133 23.81 -14.10 -4.88
N LEU A 134 23.58 -12.92 -5.46
CA LEU A 134 22.49 -12.02 -5.09
C LEU A 134 21.28 -12.31 -6.01
N PRO A 135 20.33 -13.15 -5.59
CA PRO A 135 19.22 -13.57 -6.45
C PRO A 135 18.35 -12.39 -6.92
N ASP A 136 18.26 -11.32 -6.13
CA ASP A 136 17.58 -10.05 -6.47
C ASP A 136 18.13 -9.38 -7.74
N LEU A 137 19.38 -9.68 -8.11
CA LEU A 137 20.05 -9.10 -9.28
C LEU A 137 19.96 -10.00 -10.52
N LYS A 138 19.29 -11.16 -10.44
CA LYS A 138 19.03 -11.99 -11.62
C LYS A 138 18.18 -11.18 -12.58
N LEU A 139 18.61 -11.09 -13.84
CA LEU A 139 17.94 -10.29 -14.87
C LEU A 139 16.44 -10.60 -15.00
N GLY A 140 16.06 -11.87 -14.82
CA GLY A 140 14.65 -12.29 -14.83
C GLY A 140 13.84 -11.72 -13.67
N ASP A 141 14.41 -11.73 -12.46
CA ASP A 141 13.77 -11.24 -11.24
C ASP A 141 13.65 -9.70 -11.25
N VAL A 142 14.73 -9.00 -11.64
CA VAL A 142 14.70 -7.54 -11.85
C VAL A 142 13.66 -7.15 -12.91
N ALA A 143 13.62 -7.85 -14.04
CA ALA A 143 12.64 -7.57 -15.10
C ALA A 143 11.19 -7.80 -14.64
N ARG A 144 10.97 -8.76 -13.74
CA ARG A 144 9.66 -9.02 -13.14
C ARG A 144 9.26 -7.87 -12.21
N GLU A 145 10.13 -7.45 -11.29
CA GLU A 145 9.84 -6.34 -10.37
C GLU A 145 9.59 -5.02 -11.09
N LEU A 146 10.43 -4.68 -12.07
CA LEU A 146 10.25 -3.48 -12.89
C LEU A 146 8.92 -3.52 -13.65
N ARG A 147 8.54 -4.68 -14.18
CA ARG A 147 7.26 -4.83 -14.89
C ARG A 147 6.08 -4.68 -13.94
N LYS A 148 6.13 -5.27 -12.76
CA LYS A 148 5.09 -5.17 -11.73
C LYS A 148 4.90 -3.72 -11.28
N ALA A 149 5.99 -3.03 -10.93
CA ALA A 149 5.96 -1.61 -10.56
C ALA A 149 5.45 -0.73 -11.72
N TYR A 150 5.91 -0.99 -12.94
CA TYR A 150 5.43 -0.28 -14.13
C TYR A 150 3.92 -0.44 -14.32
N THR A 151 3.41 -1.67 -14.22
CA THR A 151 1.97 -1.95 -14.37
C THR A 151 1.17 -1.17 -13.34
N VAL A 152 1.58 -1.16 -12.07
CA VAL A 152 0.81 -0.48 -11.03
C VAL A 152 0.85 1.04 -11.20
N PHE A 153 1.99 1.63 -11.55
CA PHE A 153 2.10 3.09 -11.73
C PHE A 153 1.38 3.59 -12.99
N ARG A 154 1.31 2.77 -14.04
CA ARG A 154 0.52 3.05 -15.26
C ARG A 154 -0.98 2.89 -15.07
N SER A 155 -1.43 2.25 -14.00
CA SER A 155 -2.85 1.97 -13.78
C SER A 155 -3.74 3.22 -13.72
N SER A 156 -3.16 4.38 -13.40
CA SER A 156 -3.80 5.70 -13.49
C SER A 156 -4.48 5.98 -14.84
N GLN A 157 -3.97 5.41 -15.94
CA GLN A 157 -4.58 5.55 -17.27
C GLN A 157 -5.93 4.86 -17.38
N ASN A 158 -6.17 3.83 -16.58
CA ASN A 158 -7.41 3.05 -16.57
C ASN A 158 -8.42 3.56 -15.53
N THR A 159 -8.03 4.50 -14.67
CA THR A 159 -8.85 4.97 -13.54
C THR A 159 -9.18 6.46 -13.65
N SER A 160 -8.17 7.34 -13.50
CA SER A 160 -8.32 8.80 -13.58
C SER A 160 -8.02 9.37 -14.96
N GLY A 161 -7.38 8.61 -15.85
CA GLY A 161 -6.91 9.06 -17.17
C GLY A 161 -5.67 9.97 -17.11
N ALA A 162 -5.45 10.66 -15.99
CA ALA A 162 -4.25 11.44 -15.70
C ALA A 162 -3.26 10.66 -14.81
N PRO A 163 -1.93 10.78 -15.02
CA PRO A 163 -0.92 10.18 -14.15
C PRO A 163 -1.06 10.60 -12.69
N TYR A 164 -0.66 9.73 -11.76
CA TYR A 164 -0.50 10.10 -10.35
C TYR A 164 0.51 11.24 -10.22
N LYS A 165 0.15 12.27 -9.46
CA LYS A 165 1.06 13.39 -9.20
C LYS A 165 2.24 12.95 -8.35
N ASP A 166 1.95 12.16 -7.31
CA ASP A 166 2.90 11.67 -6.32
C ASP A 166 2.58 10.20 -6.03
N VAL A 167 3.61 9.38 -5.87
CA VAL A 167 3.49 7.98 -5.43
C VAL A 167 4.19 7.85 -4.08
N TYR A 168 3.40 7.55 -3.05
CA TYR A 168 3.86 7.30 -1.71
C TYR A 168 4.21 5.82 -1.61
N THR A 169 5.46 5.52 -1.30
CA THR A 169 5.96 4.15 -1.16
C THR A 169 7.03 4.10 -0.08
N GLY A 170 7.38 2.89 0.33
CA GLY A 170 8.47 2.61 1.25
C GLY A 170 9.36 1.50 0.71
N PHE A 171 9.90 0.67 1.61
CA PHE A 171 10.58 -0.56 1.23
C PHE A 171 9.56 -1.61 0.79
N TRP A 172 9.17 -1.56 -0.48
CA TRP A 172 8.49 -2.66 -1.15
C TRP A 172 9.35 -3.92 -1.04
N ASP A 173 8.72 -5.07 -0.74
CA ASP A 173 9.34 -6.37 -0.41
C ASP A 173 9.78 -6.59 1.05
N ARG A 174 10.46 -5.63 1.71
CA ARG A 174 11.02 -5.85 3.07
C ARG A 174 9.99 -5.92 4.22
N ASN A 175 8.70 -5.96 3.92
CA ASN A 175 7.63 -6.06 4.90
C ASN A 175 7.31 -7.50 5.34
N LEU A 176 7.88 -8.54 4.72
CA LEU A 176 7.64 -9.94 5.14
C LEU A 176 8.58 -10.46 6.24
N ARG A 177 9.62 -9.71 6.63
CA ARG A 177 10.70 -10.19 7.52
C ARG A 177 10.80 -9.47 8.87
N ARG A 178 9.88 -9.75 9.78
CA ARG A 178 10.18 -9.78 11.22
C ARG A 178 9.54 -10.98 11.94
N GLU A 179 9.41 -12.11 11.26
CA GLU A 179 8.79 -13.32 11.84
C GLU A 179 9.69 -14.55 11.93
N CYS A 180 11.00 -14.43 11.70
CA CYS A 180 11.95 -15.53 11.90
C CYS A 180 13.02 -15.23 12.95
N GLU A 181 12.64 -14.66 14.10
CA GLU A 181 13.45 -14.73 15.33
C GLU A 181 12.51 -14.81 16.55
N CYS A 182 12.09 -16.04 16.88
CA CYS A 182 11.62 -16.49 18.20
C CYS A 182 12.08 -17.93 18.37
#